data_AF-A0AAU7ZPB6-F1
#
_entry.id   AF-A0AAU7ZPB6-F1
#
_cell.length_a   1.000
_cell.length_b   1.000
_cell.length_c   1.000
_cell.angle_alpha   90.00
_cell.angle_beta   90.00
_cell.angle_gamma   90.00
#
_symmetry.space_group_name_H-M   'P 1'
#
loop_
_entity.id
_entity.type
_entity.pdbx_description
1 polymer ?
#
loop_
_entity_poly.entity_id
_entity_poly.type
_entity_poly.pdbx_seq_one_letter_code
_entity_poly.pdbx_strand_id
1 'polypeptide(L)' 'MQDPIKPVVAPPTPPPEDTPPELLPEDFYYEGPYLVFTSIYHRKRGYCCNSDCRHCPYK' A
#
# COMPACT_ATOMS: atom_id res chain seq x y z
N MET A 1 26.97 18.65 13.25
CA MET A 1 25.59 19.00 13.70
C MET A 1 24.68 18.66 12.53
N GLN A 2 23.55 18.00 12.79
CA GLN A 2 22.86 17.09 11.86
C GLN A 2 22.63 17.62 10.44
N ASP A 3 23.10 16.87 9.46
CA ASP A 3 22.32 16.65 8.23
C ASP A 3 21.43 15.42 8.50
N PRO A 4 20.09 15.58 8.54
CA PRO A 4 19.19 14.48 8.82
C PRO A 4 19.33 13.44 7.71
N ILE A 5 19.60 12.20 8.10
CA ILE A 5 19.48 11.01 7.24
C ILE A 5 18.04 11.01 6.74
N LYS A 6 17.81 11.52 5.53
CA LYS A 6 16.57 11.25 4.81
C LYS A 6 16.58 9.76 4.54
N PRO A 7 15.57 8.98 4.97
CA PRO A 7 15.49 7.61 4.51
C PRO A 7 15.35 7.68 2.99
N VAL A 8 16.39 7.24 2.29
CA VAL A 8 16.29 6.91 0.87
C VAL A 8 15.26 5.79 0.81
N VAL A 9 14.01 6.14 0.46
CA VAL A 9 13.06 5.16 -0.05
C VAL A 9 13.60 4.77 -1.40
N ALA A 10 14.46 3.76 -1.41
CA ALA A 10 14.87 3.09 -2.63
C ALA A 10 13.59 2.63 -3.36
N PRO A 11 13.52 2.70 -4.70
CA PRO A 11 12.40 2.12 -5.43
C PRO A 11 12.26 0.66 -4.98
N PRO A 12 11.06 0.18 -4.62
CA PRO A 12 10.91 -1.16 -4.10
C PRO A 12 11.27 -2.12 -5.23
N THR A 13 12.44 -2.74 -5.14
CA THR A 13 12.67 -4.01 -5.80
C THR A 13 11.50 -4.91 -5.39
N PRO A 14 10.75 -5.51 -6.34
CA PRO A 14 9.65 -6.38 -5.97
C PRO A 14 10.19 -7.43 -4.99
N PRO A 15 9.59 -7.57 -3.80
CA PRO A 15 10.01 -8.62 -2.87
C PRO A 15 9.84 -9.98 -3.56
N PRO A 16 10.65 -10.98 -3.18
CA PRO A 16 10.46 -12.36 -3.65
C PRO A 16 9.01 -12.77 -3.38
N GLU A 17 8.39 -13.42 -4.37
CA GLU A 17 6.94 -13.64 -4.56
C GLU A 17 6.23 -14.34 -3.39
N ASP A 18 6.96 -14.79 -2.37
CA ASP A 18 6.46 -15.51 -1.19
C ASP A 18 6.31 -14.65 0.08
N THR A 19 6.72 -13.38 0.09
CA THR A 19 6.64 -12.53 1.31
C THR A 19 5.43 -11.59 1.25
N PRO A 20 4.55 -11.55 2.26
CA PRO A 20 3.44 -10.60 2.26
C PRO A 20 3.97 -9.16 2.19
N PRO A 21 3.47 -8.32 1.27
CA PRO A 21 3.97 -6.97 1.08
C PRO A 21 3.77 -6.16 2.37
N GLU A 22 4.82 -5.46 2.81
CA GLU A 22 4.73 -4.54 3.93
C GLU A 22 3.68 -3.45 3.63
N LEU A 23 2.72 -3.29 4.53
CA LEU A 23 1.69 -2.25 4.41
C LEU A 23 2.30 -0.90 4.74
N LEU A 24 2.37 -0.02 3.73
CA LEU A 24 2.81 1.35 3.92
C LEU A 24 1.65 2.22 4.41
N PRO A 25 1.93 3.35 5.10
CA PRO A 25 0.90 4.31 5.51
C PRO A 25 0.13 4.94 4.32
N GLU A 26 0.57 4.74 3.08
CA GLU A 26 -0.10 5.17 1.85
C GLU A 26 -1.13 4.14 1.34
N ASP A 27 -1.04 2.90 1.81
CA ASP A 27 -1.90 1.78 1.41
C ASP A 27 -3.26 1.81 2.11
N PHE A 28 -3.36 2.48 3.25
CA PHE A 28 -4.58 2.61 4.00
C PHE A 28 -4.60 3.92 4.78
N TYR A 29 -5.80 4.38 5.13
CA TYR A 29 -6.01 5.46 6.08
C TYR A 29 -7.11 5.08 7.07
N TYR A 30 -7.11 5.75 8.21
CA TYR A 30 -8.18 5.59 9.18
C TYR A 30 -9.25 6.66 8.95
N GLU A 31 -10.48 6.21 8.76
CA GLU A 31 -11.66 7.05 8.74
C GLU A 31 -12.44 6.77 10.02
N GLY A 32 -12.04 7.44 11.10
CA GLY A 32 -12.55 7.17 12.45
C GLY A 32 -12.15 5.76 12.93
N PRO A 33 -13.10 4.89 13.30
CA PRO A 33 -12.81 3.52 13.72
C PRO A 33 -12.56 2.56 12.55
N TYR A 34 -12.74 3.02 11.31
CA TYR A 34 -12.66 2.18 10.12
C TYR A 34 -11.29 2.31 9.47
N LEU A 35 -10.70 1.16 9.11
CA LEU A 35 -9.51 1.10 8.27
C LEU A 35 -9.96 1.03 6.80
N VAL A 36 -9.60 2.05 6.02
CA VAL A 36 -9.98 2.17 4.62
C VAL A 36 -8.75 1.99 3.74
N PHE A 37 -8.78 0.97 2.89
CA PHE A 37 -7.72 0.74 1.90
C PHE A 37 -7.81 1.69 0.73
N THR A 38 -6.65 2.17 0.28
CA THR A 38 -6.52 3.07 -0.86
C THR A 38 -6.45 2.29 -2.17
N SER A 39 -6.57 3.01 -3.29
CA SER A 39 -6.36 2.44 -4.62
C SER A 39 -4.94 1.91 -4.82
N ILE A 40 -3.93 2.45 -4.11
CA ILE A 40 -2.54 1.98 -4.17
C ILE A 40 -2.43 0.57 -3.62
N TYR A 41 -3.06 0.29 -2.47
CA TYR A 41 -3.11 -1.05 -1.92
C TYR A 41 -3.75 -2.05 -2.89
N HIS A 42 -4.88 -1.67 -3.51
CA HIS A 42 -5.55 -2.53 -4.47
C HIS A 42 -4.71 -2.78 -5.74
N ARG A 43 -3.88 -1.81 -6.17
CA ARG A 43 -2.91 -2.01 -7.26
C ARG A 43 -1.77 -2.95 -6.86
N LYS A 44 -1.20 -2.79 -5.66
CA LYS A 44 -0.15 -3.67 -5.13
C LYS A 44 -0.63 -5.11 -4.99
N ARG A 45 -1.90 -5.30 -4.61
CA ARG A 45 -2.55 -6.62 -4.53
C ARG A 45 -2.59 -7.34 -5.88
N GLY A 46 -2.63 -6.61 -7.00
CA GLY A 46 -2.52 -7.18 -8.34
C GLY A 46 -3.76 -7.92 -8.86
N TYR A 47 -4.84 -8.05 -8.08
CA TYR A 47 -6.07 -8.71 -8.52
C TYR A 47 -7.35 -8.10 -7.93
N CYS A 48 -8.46 -8.22 -8.66
CA CYS A 48 -9.79 -7.85 -8.18
C CYS A 48 -10.31 -8.88 -7.17
N CYS A 49 -10.75 -8.42 -6.01
CA CYS A 49 -11.28 -9.27 -4.94
C CYS A 49 -12.79 -9.49 -4.97
N ASN A 50 -13.49 -8.94 -5.98
CA ASN A 50 -14.94 -9.03 -6.15
C ASN A 50 -15.77 -8.61 -4.93
N SER A 51 -15.21 -7.79 -4.04
CA SER A 51 -15.88 -7.29 -2.84
C SER A 51 -16.46 -5.87 -3.01
N ASP A 52 -16.68 -5.44 -4.26
CA ASP A 52 -17.22 -4.11 -4.58
C ASP A 52 -16.50 -2.94 -3.86
N CYS A 53 -15.18 -2.98 -3.82
CA CYS A 53 -14.38 -1.97 -3.15
C CYS A 53 -14.50 -0.61 -3.84
N ARG A 54 -14.70 0.45 -3.04
CA ARG A 54 -14.87 1.84 -3.52
C ARG A 54 -13.69 2.38 -4.33
N HIS A 55 -12.48 1.89 -4.06
CA HIS A 55 -11.23 2.30 -4.73
C HIS A 55 -10.65 1.21 -5.63
N CYS A 56 -11.48 0.26 -6.10
CA CYS A 56 -11.02 -0.83 -6.95
C CYS A 56 -10.51 -0.27 -8.30
N PRO A 57 -9.25 -0.52 -8.69
CA PRO A 57 -8.72 -0.08 -9.98
C PRO A 57 -9.14 -0.99 -11.15
N TYR A 58 -9.80 -2.13 -10.87
CA TYR A 58 -10.16 -3.16 -11.84
C TYR A 58 -11.66 -3.26 -12.15
N LYS A 59 -12.49 -2.39 -11.55
CA LYS A 59 -13.93 -2.28 -11.84
C LYS A 59 -14.23 -0.99 -12.57
#